data_AF-A0A7S2U3V6-F1
#
_entry.id   AF-A0A7S2U3V6-F1
#
_cell.length_a   1.000
_cell.length_b   1.000
_cell.length_c   1.000
_cell.angle_alpha   90.00
_cell.angle_beta   90.00
_cell.angle_gamma   90.00
#
_symmetry.space_group_name_H-M   'P 1'
#
loop_
_entity.id
_entity.type
_entity.pdbx_description
1 polymer ?
#
loop_
_entity_poly.entity_id
_entity_poly.type
_entity_poly.pdbx_seq_one_letter_code
_entity_poly.pdbx_strand_id
1 'polypeptide(L)'
;TVSREMGRLDASLIPARFLASTAHLIAASMVYSSKDDNIRSSLPSDYTNSEYDSKDSELTAAITLVVLCLGFQLLSMFSGYTLFLPRINTTHIFANSIGAILTCWFILDSWNVTAFWYLFVFFSLLPLLMESIALLNITCCSIQW
;
A
#
# COMPACT_ATOMS: atom_id res chain seq x y z
N THR A 1 -4.36 35.85 -2.94
CA THR A 1 -5.08 34.85 -2.11
C THR A 1 -4.79 33.43 -2.57
N VAL A 2 -4.98 33.09 -3.85
CA VAL A 2 -4.72 31.75 -4.42
C VAL A 2 -3.30 31.20 -4.17
N SER A 3 -2.25 32.00 -4.36
CA SER A 3 -0.86 31.57 -4.10
C SER A 3 -0.59 31.23 -2.61
N ARG A 4 -1.29 31.90 -1.69
CA ARG A 4 -1.21 31.62 -0.25
C ARG A 4 -1.92 30.31 0.13
N GLU A 5 -3.01 30.00 -0.56
CA GLU A 5 -3.74 28.74 -0.38
C GLU A 5 -2.96 27.55 -0.94
N MET A 6 -2.32 27.73 -2.10
CA MET A 6 -1.47 26.69 -2.71
C MET A 6 -0.32 26.28 -1.79
N GLY A 7 0.40 27.26 -1.22
CA GLY A 7 1.47 26.97 -0.25
C GLY A 7 0.99 26.28 1.03
N ARG A 8 -0.27 26.50 1.46
CA ARG A 8 -0.87 25.80 2.61
C ARG A 8 -1.22 24.34 2.30
N LEU A 9 -1.69 24.07 1.07
CA LEU A 9 -2.03 22.71 0.63
C LEU A 9 -0.76 21.86 0.55
N ASP A 10 0.30 22.38 -0.06
CA ASP A 10 1.57 21.65 -0.18
C ASP A 10 2.19 21.32 1.19
N ALA A 11 2.10 22.25 2.15
CA ALA A 11 2.56 22.04 3.52
C ALA A 11 1.78 20.94 4.28
N SER A 12 0.52 20.68 3.90
CA SER A 12 -0.34 19.69 4.56
C SER A 12 -0.30 18.32 3.87
N LEU A 13 -0.08 18.29 2.55
CA LEU A 13 -0.06 17.07 1.75
C LEU A 13 1.13 16.17 2.10
N ILE A 14 2.29 16.75 2.40
CA ILE A 14 3.51 15.98 2.72
C ILE A 14 3.32 15.13 3.99
N PRO A 15 2.95 15.70 5.15
CA PRO A 15 2.66 14.91 6.34
C PRO A 15 1.51 13.93 6.14
N ALA A 16 0.45 14.33 5.43
CA ALA A 16 -0.70 13.47 5.17
C ALA A 16 -0.32 12.23 4.36
N ARG A 17 0.51 12.38 3.33
CA ARG A 17 1.02 11.27 2.51
C ARG A 17 1.83 10.29 3.36
N PHE A 18 2.74 10.81 4.19
CA PHE A 18 3.52 9.98 5.10
C PHE A 18 2.64 9.16 6.06
N LEU A 19 1.67 9.82 6.69
CA LEU A 19 0.76 9.18 7.63
C LEU A 19 -0.09 8.11 6.96
N ALA A 20 -0.65 8.39 5.78
CA ALA A 20 -1.47 7.43 5.03
C ALA A 20 -0.67 6.18 4.63
N SER A 21 0.53 6.36 4.06
CA SER A 21 1.39 5.25 3.67
C SER A 21 1.86 4.43 4.88
N THR A 22 2.19 5.09 5.99
CA THR A 22 2.61 4.41 7.23
C THR A 22 1.46 3.64 7.86
N ALA A 23 0.25 4.21 7.88
CA ALA A 23 -0.94 3.53 8.38
C ALA A 23 -1.24 2.25 7.58
N HIS A 24 -1.13 2.31 6.25
CA HIS A 24 -1.31 1.14 5.40
C HIS A 24 -0.22 0.08 5.62
N LEU A 25 1.04 0.50 5.83
CA LEU A 25 2.14 -0.41 6.13
C LEU A 25 1.94 -1.14 7.46
N ILE A 26 1.49 -0.43 8.49
CA ILE A 26 1.15 -1.02 9.79
C ILE A 26 -0.02 -1.99 9.63
N ALA A 27 -1.08 -1.60 8.92
CA ALA A 27 -2.22 -2.48 8.67
C ALA A 27 -1.79 -3.77 7.95
N ALA A 28 -0.96 -3.67 6.90
CA ALA A 28 -0.43 -4.84 6.19
C ALA A 28 0.43 -5.74 7.09
N SER A 29 1.21 -5.15 7.99
CA SER A 29 2.01 -5.90 8.97
C SER A 29 1.12 -6.59 10.00
N MET A 30 0.01 -5.97 10.40
CA MET A 30 -0.97 -6.58 11.31
C MET A 30 -1.63 -7.81 10.69
N VAL A 31 -1.85 -7.84 9.37
CA VAL A 31 -2.36 -9.05 8.67
C VAL A 31 -1.44 -10.24 8.93
N TYR A 32 -0.11 -10.06 8.92
CA TYR A 32 0.81 -11.14 9.20
C TYR A 32 0.64 -11.71 10.62
N SER A 33 0.34 -10.84 11.59
CA SER A 33 0.10 -11.26 12.97
C SER A 33 -1.27 -11.92 13.19
N SER A 34 -2.25 -11.66 12.33
CA SER A 34 -3.62 -12.17 12.46
C SER A 34 -4.05 -13.13 11.34
N LYS A 35 -3.10 -13.63 10.53
CA LYS A 35 -3.39 -14.39 9.31
C LYS A 35 -4.09 -15.73 9.52
N ASP A 36 -3.95 -16.33 10.70
CA ASP A 36 -4.48 -17.67 10.99
C ASP A 36 -5.99 -17.77 10.79
N ASP A 37 -6.73 -16.74 11.21
CA ASP A 37 -8.19 -16.70 11.07
C ASP A 37 -8.62 -16.57 9.60
N ASN A 38 -7.89 -15.76 8.82
CA ASN A 38 -8.10 -15.60 7.38
C ASN A 38 -7.76 -16.87 6.59
N ILE A 39 -6.73 -17.62 7.01
CA ILE A 39 -6.37 -18.89 6.38
C ILE A 39 -7.45 -19.93 6.66
N ARG A 40 -7.88 -20.06 7.92
CA ARG A 40 -8.93 -21.00 8.33
C ARG A 40 -10.27 -20.71 7.64
N SER A 41 -10.64 -19.44 7.47
CA SER A 41 -11.87 -19.08 6.75
C SER A 41 -11.81 -19.40 5.25
N SER A 42 -10.61 -19.61 4.71
CA SER A 42 -10.38 -19.93 3.30
C SER A 42 -10.35 -21.43 3.01
N LEU A 43 -10.42 -22.26 4.05
CA LEU A 43 -10.28 -23.70 3.97
C LEU A 43 -11.61 -24.41 4.30
N PRO A 44 -11.83 -25.62 3.77
CA PRO A 44 -12.96 -26.46 4.17
C PRO A 44 -12.82 -26.90 5.64
N SER A 45 -13.91 -27.34 6.26
CA SER A 45 -13.92 -27.78 7.67
C SER A 45 -12.97 -28.95 7.96
N ASP A 46 -12.73 -29.82 6.98
CA ASP A 46 -11.83 -30.98 7.07
C ASP A 46 -10.57 -30.76 6.23
N TYR A 47 -9.78 -29.73 6.58
CA TYR A 47 -8.55 -29.41 5.86
C TYR A 47 -7.35 -30.22 6.34
N THR A 48 -6.40 -30.45 5.44
CA THR A 48 -5.10 -31.08 5.75
C THR A 48 -4.05 -30.03 6.10
N ASN A 49 -3.01 -30.42 6.84
CA ASN A 49 -1.89 -29.51 7.15
C ASN A 49 -1.21 -28.96 5.88
N SER A 50 -1.13 -29.77 4.81
CA SER A 50 -0.53 -29.32 3.55
C SER A 50 -1.32 -28.20 2.87
N GLU A 51 -2.66 -28.20 2.99
CA GLU A 51 -3.50 -27.14 2.43
C GLU A 51 -3.38 -25.85 3.24
N TYR A 52 -3.27 -25.98 4.58
CA TYR A 52 -2.97 -24.86 5.46
C TYR A 52 -1.63 -24.20 5.11
N ASP A 53 -0.56 -24.98 5.02
CA ASP A 53 0.79 -24.48 4.72
C ASP A 53 0.85 -23.80 3.34
N SER A 54 0.10 -24.34 2.36
CA SER A 54 0.00 -23.72 1.04
C SER A 54 -0.67 -22.35 1.10
N LYS A 55 -1.75 -22.20 1.88
CA LYS A 55 -2.46 -20.92 2.03
C LYS A 55 -1.69 -19.92 2.88
N ASP A 56 -0.98 -20.41 3.89
CA ASP A 56 -0.06 -19.59 4.70
C ASP A 56 1.05 -18.99 3.85
N SER A 57 1.69 -19.80 3.01
CA SER A 57 2.72 -19.36 2.07
C SER A 57 2.17 -18.35 1.05
N GLU A 58 0.98 -18.62 0.50
CA GLU A 58 0.29 -17.71 -0.44
C GLU A 58 0.04 -16.33 0.18
N LEU A 59 -0.57 -16.29 1.38
CA LEU A 59 -0.87 -15.03 2.07
C LEU A 59 0.41 -14.31 2.51
N THR A 60 1.40 -15.03 2.99
CA THR A 60 2.70 -14.47 3.39
C THR A 60 3.43 -13.84 2.20
N ALA A 61 3.37 -14.45 1.02
CA ALA A 61 3.92 -13.88 -0.20
C ALA A 61 3.21 -12.57 -0.59
N ALA A 62 1.87 -12.54 -0.53
CA ALA A 62 1.09 -11.34 -0.83
C ALA A 62 1.41 -10.19 0.15
N ILE A 63 1.49 -10.47 1.46
CA ILE A 63 1.86 -9.48 2.48
C ILE A 63 3.27 -8.93 2.21
N THR A 64 4.22 -9.81 1.89
CA THR A 64 5.60 -9.41 1.58
C THR A 64 5.63 -8.45 0.40
N LEU A 65 4.87 -8.72 -0.67
CA LEU A 65 4.77 -7.83 -1.82
C LEU A 65 4.15 -6.47 -1.45
N VAL A 66 3.09 -6.45 -0.63
CA VAL A 66 2.48 -5.21 -0.13
C VAL A 66 3.52 -4.38 0.65
N VAL A 67 4.22 -5.01 1.60
CA VAL A 67 5.25 -4.35 2.43
C VAL A 67 6.37 -3.77 1.57
N LEU A 68 6.85 -4.51 0.56
CA LEU A 68 7.87 -4.02 -0.37
C LEU A 68 7.36 -2.82 -1.20
N CYS A 69 6.12 -2.88 -1.70
CA CYS A 69 5.54 -1.79 -2.46
C CYS A 69 5.38 -0.52 -1.62
N LEU A 70 4.91 -0.65 -0.38
CA LEU A 70 4.74 0.47 0.56
C LEU A 70 6.09 1.01 1.04
N GLY A 71 7.06 0.13 1.29
CA GLY A 71 8.43 0.50 1.61
C GLY A 71 9.08 1.31 0.49
N PHE A 72 8.93 0.88 -0.76
CA PHE A 72 9.42 1.66 -1.91
C PHE A 72 8.74 3.03 -2.00
N GLN A 73 7.42 3.12 -1.82
CA GLN A 73 6.71 4.40 -1.83
C GLN A 73 7.21 5.34 -0.74
N LEU A 74 7.52 4.84 0.46
CA LEU A 74 8.11 5.63 1.54
C LEU A 74 9.53 6.10 1.18
N LEU A 75 10.38 5.22 0.65
CA LEU A 75 11.74 5.57 0.23
C LEU A 75 11.75 6.61 -0.90
N SER A 76 10.84 6.48 -1.87
CA SER A 76 10.64 7.44 -2.95
C SER A 76 10.21 8.81 -2.39
N MET A 77 9.28 8.81 -1.43
CA MET A 77 8.84 10.03 -0.75
C MET A 77 10.01 10.72 -0.02
N PHE A 78 10.86 9.96 0.68
CA PHE A 78 12.05 10.50 1.36
C PHE A 78 13.14 10.99 0.40
N SER A 79 13.20 10.43 -0.81
CA SER A 79 14.12 10.90 -1.86
C SER A 79 13.72 12.27 -2.43
N GLY A 80 12.47 12.71 -2.21
CA GLY A 80 12.00 14.05 -2.55
C GLY A 80 11.56 14.26 -4.00
N TYR A 81 11.84 13.33 -4.92
CA TYR A 81 11.51 13.47 -6.35
C TYR A 81 10.02 13.64 -6.62
N THR A 82 9.18 12.81 -6.02
CA THR A 82 7.71 12.82 -6.21
C THR A 82 6.97 13.66 -5.17
N LEU A 83 7.69 14.13 -4.15
CA LEU A 83 7.13 14.85 -3.00
C LEU A 83 6.51 16.20 -3.41
N PHE A 84 7.03 16.83 -4.46
CA PHE A 84 6.58 18.12 -4.95
C PHE A 84 5.51 18.03 -6.05
N LEU A 85 4.89 16.87 -6.23
CA LEU A 85 3.82 16.65 -7.21
C LEU A 85 2.47 16.49 -6.48
N PRO A 86 1.68 17.57 -6.28
CA PRO A 86 0.46 17.54 -5.45
C PRO A 86 -0.59 16.55 -5.93
N ARG A 87 -0.70 16.35 -7.26
CA ARG A 87 -1.63 15.38 -7.86
C ARG A 87 -1.30 13.94 -7.46
N ILE A 88 -0.03 13.57 -7.52
CA ILE A 88 0.45 12.24 -7.13
C ILE A 88 0.25 12.07 -5.62
N ASN A 89 0.69 13.04 -4.82
CA ASN A 89 0.52 12.99 -3.37
C ASN A 89 -0.94 12.76 -2.96
N THR A 90 -1.87 13.48 -3.58
CA THR A 90 -3.30 13.34 -3.28
C THR A 90 -3.81 11.94 -3.60
N THR A 91 -3.48 11.39 -4.78
CA THR A 91 -3.86 10.02 -5.14
C THR A 91 -3.27 8.98 -4.20
N HIS A 92 -2.00 9.15 -3.79
CA HIS A 92 -1.37 8.25 -2.81
C HIS A 92 -2.04 8.30 -1.45
N ILE A 93 -2.43 9.49 -0.97
CA ILE A 93 -3.17 9.65 0.28
C ILE A 93 -4.48 8.86 0.21
N PHE A 94 -5.29 9.09 -0.83
CA PHE A 94 -6.57 8.39 -0.99
C PHE A 94 -6.40 6.87 -1.10
N ALA A 95 -5.49 6.41 -1.96
CA ALA A 95 -5.27 4.97 -2.17
C ALA A 95 -4.77 4.28 -0.90
N ASN A 96 -3.82 4.87 -0.17
CA ASN A 96 -3.30 4.27 1.06
C ASN A 96 -4.28 4.36 2.22
N SER A 97 -5.06 5.44 2.34
CA SER A 97 -6.11 5.52 3.37
C SER A 97 -7.21 4.49 3.14
N ILE A 98 -7.70 4.34 1.91
CA ILE A 98 -8.71 3.32 1.58
C ILE A 98 -8.13 1.92 1.74
N GLY A 99 -6.90 1.69 1.24
CA GLY A 99 -6.19 0.42 1.40
C GLY A 99 -6.00 0.03 2.86
N ALA A 100 -5.63 0.97 3.73
CA ALA A 100 -5.51 0.74 5.16
C ALA A 100 -6.86 0.36 5.79
N ILE A 101 -7.94 1.09 5.48
CA ILE A 101 -9.28 0.81 6.01
C ILE A 101 -9.76 -0.58 5.57
N LEU A 102 -9.62 -0.91 4.28
CA LEU A 102 -10.02 -2.23 3.76
C LEU A 102 -9.15 -3.36 4.30
N THR A 103 -7.87 -3.11 4.53
CA THR A 103 -6.98 -4.09 5.17
C THR A 103 -7.38 -4.33 6.63
N CYS A 104 -7.75 -3.28 7.37
CA CYS A 104 -8.31 -3.44 8.71
C CYS A 104 -9.63 -4.24 8.67
N TRP A 105 -10.51 -3.98 7.70
CA TRP A 105 -11.74 -4.75 7.54
C TRP A 105 -11.45 -6.22 7.19
N PHE A 106 -10.50 -6.48 6.30
CA PHE A 106 -10.04 -7.83 5.96
C PHE A 106 -9.62 -8.64 7.19
N ILE A 107 -8.94 -7.99 8.15
CA ILE A 107 -8.56 -8.60 9.43
C ILE A 107 -9.79 -8.88 10.29
N LEU A 108 -10.67 -7.90 10.48
CA LEU A 108 -11.80 -7.99 11.40
C LEU A 108 -12.87 -9.01 10.98
N ASP A 109 -13.09 -9.17 9.68
CA ASP A 109 -14.13 -10.04 9.13
C ASP A 109 -13.55 -11.35 8.57
N SER A 110 -12.27 -11.63 8.87
CA SER A 110 -11.56 -12.86 8.49
C SER A 110 -11.77 -13.26 7.03
N TRP A 111 -11.61 -12.30 6.10
CA TRP A 111 -11.84 -12.53 4.68
C TRP A 111 -10.95 -13.64 4.10
N ASN A 112 -11.43 -14.24 3.01
CA ASN A 112 -10.67 -15.26 2.29
C ASN A 112 -9.32 -14.72 1.78
N VAL A 113 -8.27 -15.53 1.82
CA VAL A 113 -6.90 -15.22 1.38
C VAL A 113 -6.87 -14.62 -0.04
N THR A 114 -7.70 -15.11 -0.95
CA THR A 114 -7.77 -14.57 -2.33
C THR A 114 -8.22 -13.11 -2.36
N ALA A 115 -9.04 -12.67 -1.40
CA ALA A 115 -9.45 -11.28 -1.30
C ALA A 115 -8.27 -10.32 -1.09
N PHE A 116 -7.23 -10.78 -0.38
CA PHE A 116 -6.04 -9.97 -0.09
C PHE A 116 -5.23 -9.65 -1.35
N TRP A 117 -5.20 -10.55 -2.34
CA TRP A 117 -4.56 -10.29 -3.63
C TRP A 117 -5.21 -9.12 -4.38
N TYR A 118 -6.53 -8.98 -4.31
CA TYR A 118 -7.20 -7.82 -4.91
C TYR A 118 -6.82 -6.53 -4.18
N LEU A 119 -6.76 -6.55 -2.84
CA LEU A 119 -6.32 -5.37 -2.06
C LEU A 119 -4.90 -4.95 -2.46
N PHE A 120 -3.98 -5.91 -2.59
CA PHE A 120 -2.62 -5.66 -3.05
C PHE A 120 -2.58 -4.97 -4.43
N VAL A 121 -3.29 -5.52 -5.42
CA VAL A 121 -3.24 -4.99 -6.80
C VAL A 121 -3.76 -3.55 -6.86
N PHE A 122 -4.90 -3.27 -6.22
CA PHE A 122 -5.54 -1.97 -6.32
C PHE A 122 -4.91 -0.90 -5.44
N PHE A 123 -4.49 -1.23 -4.21
CA PHE A 123 -4.08 -0.23 -3.22
C PHE A 123 -2.58 -0.21 -2.94
N SER A 124 -1.80 -1.18 -3.43
CA SER A 124 -0.35 -1.22 -3.25
C SER A 124 0.41 -1.18 -4.57
N LEU A 125 0.04 -2.04 -5.52
CA LEU A 125 0.70 -2.13 -6.82
C LEU A 125 0.38 -0.93 -7.72
N LEU A 126 -0.89 -0.55 -7.84
CA LEU A 126 -1.28 0.58 -8.69
C LEU A 126 -0.63 1.91 -8.23
N PRO A 127 -0.66 2.31 -6.94
CA PRO A 127 0.06 3.50 -6.49
C PRO A 127 1.57 3.41 -6.72
N LEU A 128 2.18 2.22 -6.55
CA LEU A 128 3.59 2.02 -6.86
C LEU A 128 3.91 2.28 -8.34
N LEU A 129 3.08 1.79 -9.26
CA LEU A 129 3.26 1.99 -10.69
C LEU A 129 3.11 3.47 -11.07
N MET A 130 2.17 4.19 -10.46
CA MET A 130 2.04 5.63 -10.67
C MET A 130 3.29 6.39 -10.21
N GLU A 131 3.82 6.03 -9.05
CA GLU A 131 5.05 6.59 -8.50
C GLU A 131 6.26 6.30 -9.41
N SER A 132 6.40 5.05 -9.88
CA SER A 132 7.54 4.65 -10.71
C SER A 132 7.53 5.33 -12.08
N ILE A 133 6.36 5.48 -12.71
CA ILE A 133 6.22 6.24 -13.97
C ILE A 133 6.64 7.70 -13.75
N ALA A 134 6.24 8.32 -12.64
CA ALA A 134 6.62 9.69 -12.33
C ALA A 134 8.13 9.83 -12.10
N LEU A 135 8.73 8.90 -11.35
CA LEU A 135 10.18 8.86 -11.14
C LEU A 135 10.95 8.71 -12.45
N LEU A 136 10.51 7.80 -13.33
CA LEU A 136 11.14 7.59 -14.64
C LEU A 136 11.07 8.86 -15.50
N ASN A 137 9.93 9.55 -15.53
CA ASN A 137 9.80 10.80 -16.28
C ASN A 137 10.76 11.89 -15.75
N ILE A 138 10.87 12.05 -14.42
CA ILE A 138 11.74 13.06 -13.82
C ILE A 138 13.22 12.74 -14.08
N THR A 139 13.62 11.50 -13.81
CA THR A 139 15.03 11.07 -13.94
C THR A 139 15.48 11.04 -15.39
N CYS A 140 14.67 10.51 -16.32
CA CYS A 140 14.98 10.51 -17.74
C CYS A 140 15.13 11.92 -18.30
N CYS A 141 14.22 12.84 -17.94
CA CYS A 141 14.29 14.23 -18.39
C CYS A 141 15.48 14.99 -17.77
N SER A 142 15.93 14.61 -16.57
CA SER A 142 17.11 15.21 -15.92
C SER A 142 18.44 14.78 -16.53
N ILE A 143 18.49 13.65 -17.22
CA ILE A 143 19.70 13.10 -17.85
C ILE A 143 19.97 13.73 -19.23
N GLN A 144 19.00 14.46 -19.79
CA GLN A 144 19.10 15.08 -21.12
C GLN A 144 19.73 16.49 -21.15
N TRP A 145 20.27 16.96 -20.03
CA TRP A 145 20.99 18.24 -19.89
C TRP A 145 22.42 18.00 -19.39
#